data_AF-A0A432VAI3-F1
#
_entry.id   AF-A0A432VAI3-F1
#
_cell.length_a   1.000
_cell.length_b   1.000
_cell.length_c   1.000
_cell.angle_alpha   90.00
_cell.angle_beta   90.00
_cell.angle_gamma   90.00
#
_symmetry.space_group_name_H-M   'P 1'
#
loop_
_entity.id
_entity.type
_entity.pdbx_description
1 polymer ?
#
loop_
_entity_poly.entity_id
_entity_poly.type
_entity_poly.pdbx_seq_one_letter_code
_entity_poly.pdbx_strand_id
1 'polypeptide(L)'
;MRANYKMQRLYVPQDLAALAAIEASPEQSHYLSHVLRLNEGAELLLFNGRDGEWLARIDARTKKSVRLLVVEETRKQPAHPDLIYCFAPLKQGRLDYLVQKAVEMGAGMLQPVITQHTQIAKPGIERLRANVVEAAEQCGILALPEVREAQKFTTLLAGWDKERRLIFCDESAQTNNPLPTLQEIAERRLGLLVGPEGGFSEDERRQLHALPFVTSIPLGPRILRADTAAVAALAVIQATIGDW
;
A
#
# COMPACT_ATOMS: atom_id res chain seq x y z
N MET A 1 18.14 -9.88 -0.36
CA MET A 1 18.77 -9.43 -1.63
C MET A 1 17.90 -8.31 -2.19
N ARG A 2 18.48 -7.14 -2.53
CA ARG A 2 17.73 -5.98 -3.05
C ARG A 2 17.18 -6.29 -4.46
N ALA A 3 16.08 -5.65 -4.85
CA ALA A 3 15.47 -5.83 -6.17
C ALA A 3 16.46 -5.48 -7.30
N ASN A 4 16.37 -6.16 -8.45
CA ASN A 4 17.14 -5.81 -9.63
C ASN A 4 16.48 -4.62 -10.34
N TYR A 5 16.93 -3.41 -10.02
CA TYR A 5 16.35 -2.16 -10.55
C TYR A 5 16.58 -1.89 -12.04
N LYS A 6 17.34 -2.75 -12.74
CA LYS A 6 17.60 -2.57 -14.19
C LYS A 6 16.60 -3.31 -15.06
N MET A 7 15.97 -4.36 -14.55
CA MET A 7 15.04 -5.18 -15.31
C MET A 7 13.62 -4.71 -15.08
N GLN A 8 12.80 -4.76 -16.14
CA GLN A 8 11.39 -4.47 -16.02
C GLN A 8 10.72 -5.51 -15.12
N ARG A 9 9.85 -5.05 -14.23
CA ARG A 9 8.96 -5.91 -13.45
C ARG A 9 7.55 -5.85 -14.01
N LEU A 10 6.86 -6.98 -13.98
CA LEU A 10 5.49 -7.11 -14.42
C LEU A 10 4.71 -7.98 -13.44
N TYR A 11 3.63 -7.44 -12.89
CA TYR A 11 2.69 -8.21 -12.10
C TYR A 11 1.85 -9.10 -13.01
N VAL A 12 1.65 -10.36 -12.63
CA VAL A 12 0.76 -11.29 -13.35
C VAL A 12 -0.14 -12.00 -12.34
N PRO A 13 -1.46 -12.16 -12.59
CA PRO A 13 -2.35 -12.83 -11.64
C PRO A 13 -2.16 -14.36 -11.60
N GLN A 14 -1.52 -14.95 -12.61
CA GLN A 14 -1.31 -16.39 -12.74
C GLN A 14 -0.31 -16.93 -11.70
N ASP A 15 -0.38 -18.23 -11.41
CA ASP A 15 0.60 -18.92 -10.56
C ASP A 15 1.95 -19.02 -11.27
N LEU A 16 3.03 -18.82 -10.51
CA LEU A 16 4.40 -18.81 -11.03
C LEU A 16 5.17 -20.03 -10.55
N ALA A 17 5.74 -20.76 -11.50
CA ALA A 17 6.64 -21.88 -11.27
C ALA A 17 7.61 -22.02 -12.44
N ALA A 18 8.73 -22.70 -12.23
CA ALA A 18 9.70 -22.96 -13.28
C ALA A 18 9.03 -23.61 -14.51
N LEU A 19 9.37 -23.11 -15.71
CA LEU A 19 8.83 -23.55 -17.00
C LEU A 19 7.34 -23.24 -17.24
N ALA A 20 6.67 -22.51 -16.34
CA ALA A 20 5.31 -22.05 -16.60
C ALA A 20 5.26 -21.08 -17.79
N ALA A 21 4.23 -21.24 -18.62
CA ALA A 21 3.95 -20.33 -19.73
C ALA A 21 2.82 -19.39 -19.35
N ILE A 22 3.09 -18.08 -19.37
CA ILE A 22 2.14 -17.04 -19.01
C ILE A 22 1.77 -16.27 -20.28
N GLU A 23 0.47 -16.22 -20.59
CA GLU A 23 -0.04 -15.32 -21.62
C GLU A 23 -0.27 -13.95 -20.99
N ALA A 24 0.44 -12.93 -21.48
CA ALA A 24 0.26 -11.56 -21.02
C ALA A 24 -1.14 -11.05 -21.43
N SER A 25 -1.77 -10.23 -20.58
CA SER A 25 -3.03 -9.58 -20.95
C SER A 25 -2.86 -8.71 -22.20
N PRO A 26 -3.95 -8.28 -22.88
CA PRO A 26 -3.85 -7.36 -24.01
C PRO A 26 -3.09 -6.06 -23.66
N GLU A 27 -3.35 -5.50 -22.47
CA GLU A 27 -2.71 -4.29 -21.98
C GLU A 27 -1.22 -4.53 -21.72
N GLN A 28 -0.87 -5.65 -21.10
CA GLN A 28 0.51 -6.04 -20.84
C GLN A 28 1.27 -6.33 -22.15
N SER A 29 0.64 -7.04 -23.09
CA SER A 29 1.20 -7.32 -24.41
C SER A 29 1.51 -6.03 -25.16
N HIS A 30 0.59 -5.05 -25.11
CA HIS A 30 0.81 -3.72 -25.68
C HIS A 30 1.96 -2.98 -24.98
N TYR A 31 1.97 -2.98 -23.64
CA TYR A 31 3.03 -2.36 -22.85
C TYR A 31 4.41 -2.93 -23.19
N LEU A 32 4.57 -4.25 -23.16
CA LEU A 32 5.83 -4.93 -23.45
C LEU A 32 6.30 -4.70 -24.90
N SER A 33 5.38 -4.78 -25.88
CA SER A 33 5.74 -4.72 -27.31
C SER A 33 5.87 -3.30 -27.87
N HIS A 34 5.07 -2.35 -27.40
CA HIS A 34 4.97 -1.02 -28.01
C HIS A 34 5.56 0.08 -27.13
N VAL A 35 5.38 -0.02 -25.80
CA VAL A 35 5.93 0.97 -24.86
C VAL A 35 7.39 0.66 -24.57
N LEU A 36 7.67 -0.57 -24.13
CA LEU A 36 9.03 -1.01 -23.82
C LEU A 36 9.80 -1.55 -25.04
N ARG A 37 9.08 -1.93 -26.10
CA ARG A 37 9.65 -2.41 -27.38
C ARG A 37 10.57 -3.62 -27.21
N LEU A 38 10.19 -4.52 -26.30
CA LEU A 38 10.93 -5.76 -26.05
C LEU A 38 10.74 -6.76 -27.21
N ASN A 39 11.80 -7.53 -27.48
CA ASN A 39 11.81 -8.57 -28.52
C ASN A 39 11.78 -9.97 -27.89
N GLU A 40 11.59 -11.00 -28.72
CA GLU A 40 11.74 -12.38 -28.28
C GLU A 40 13.13 -12.61 -27.68
N GLY A 41 13.19 -13.39 -26.60
CA GLY A 41 14.37 -13.58 -25.78
C GLY A 41 14.65 -12.46 -24.78
N ALA A 42 13.94 -11.32 -24.82
CA ALA A 42 14.10 -10.28 -23.81
C ALA A 42 13.65 -10.78 -22.43
N GLU A 43 14.43 -10.43 -21.41
CA GLU A 43 14.20 -10.86 -20.03
C GLU A 43 13.48 -9.78 -19.22
N LEU A 44 12.64 -10.23 -18.30
CA LEU A 44 11.89 -9.41 -17.34
C LEU A 44 11.62 -10.21 -16.07
N LEU A 45 11.14 -9.53 -15.04
CA LEU A 45 10.81 -10.12 -13.75
C LEU A 45 9.30 -10.19 -13.58
N LEU A 46 8.80 -11.38 -13.24
CA LEU A 46 7.39 -11.63 -12.94
C LEU A 46 7.18 -11.80 -11.44
N PHE A 47 6.06 -11.30 -10.94
CA PHE A 47 5.61 -11.54 -9.57
C PHE A 47 4.08 -11.51 -9.52
N ASN A 48 3.50 -12.14 -8.52
CA ASN A 48 2.04 -12.28 -8.40
C ASN A 48 1.50 -12.08 -6.98
N GLY A 49 2.34 -11.58 -6.07
CA GLY A 49 1.95 -11.36 -4.68
C GLY A 49 2.14 -12.53 -3.73
N ARG A 50 2.42 -13.74 -4.22
CA ARG A 50 2.38 -14.98 -3.42
C ARG A 50 3.48 -16.01 -3.73
N ASP A 51 4.01 -16.03 -4.95
CA ASP A 51 4.98 -17.03 -5.40
C ASP A 51 6.42 -16.51 -5.48
N GLY A 52 6.66 -15.27 -5.05
CA GLY A 52 7.95 -14.60 -5.14
C GLY A 52 8.17 -13.87 -6.46
N GLU A 53 9.44 -13.66 -6.81
CA GLU A 53 9.87 -12.98 -8.02
C GLU A 53 10.64 -13.94 -8.92
N TRP A 54 10.27 -13.98 -10.19
CA TRP A 54 10.79 -14.94 -11.15
C TRP A 54 11.37 -14.24 -12.36
N LEU A 55 12.55 -14.67 -12.79
CA LEU A 55 13.06 -14.34 -14.11
C LEU A 55 12.18 -15.03 -15.16
N ALA A 56 11.75 -14.26 -16.14
CA ALA A 56 11.05 -14.76 -17.31
C ALA A 56 11.68 -14.17 -18.57
N ARG A 57 11.37 -14.81 -19.70
CA ARG A 57 11.73 -14.32 -21.03
C ARG A 57 10.52 -14.27 -21.94
N ILE A 58 10.53 -13.36 -22.90
CA ILE A 58 9.56 -13.39 -24.00
C ILE A 58 9.85 -14.62 -24.88
N ASP A 59 8.97 -15.60 -24.85
CA ASP A 59 9.09 -16.86 -25.59
C ASP A 59 8.62 -16.70 -27.03
N ALA A 60 7.49 -16.01 -27.22
CA ALA A 60 6.92 -15.72 -28.52
C ALA A 60 6.12 -14.41 -28.47
N ARG A 61 6.04 -13.71 -29.60
CA ARG A 61 5.17 -12.53 -29.74
C ARG A 61 4.40 -12.54 -31.06
N THR A 62 3.16 -12.09 -31.00
CA THR A 62 2.36 -11.75 -32.18
C THR A 62 2.08 -10.24 -32.18
N LYS A 63 1.33 -9.74 -33.18
CA LYS A 63 0.86 -8.35 -33.15
C LYS A 63 -0.07 -8.03 -31.97
N LYS A 64 -0.68 -9.04 -31.33
CA LYS A 64 -1.71 -8.86 -30.30
C LYS A 64 -1.39 -9.50 -28.96
N SER A 65 -0.43 -10.42 -28.91
CA SER A 65 -0.14 -11.19 -27.70
C SER A 65 1.35 -11.40 -27.50
N VAL A 66 1.75 -11.50 -26.24
CA VAL A 66 3.09 -11.83 -25.80
C VAL A 66 2.99 -13.04 -24.86
N ARG A 67 3.76 -14.08 -25.18
CA ARG A 67 3.90 -15.26 -24.32
C ARG A 67 5.21 -15.18 -23.56
N LEU A 68 5.13 -15.39 -22.25
CA LEU A 68 6.27 -15.35 -21.35
C LEU A 68 6.56 -16.77 -20.85
N LEU A 69 7.84 -17.13 -20.80
CA LEU A 69 8.30 -18.38 -20.20
C LEU A 69 9.01 -18.05 -18.88
N VAL A 70 8.51 -18.61 -17.78
CA VAL A 70 9.13 -18.52 -16.46
C VAL A 70 10.38 -19.41 -16.42
N VAL A 71 11.50 -18.85 -15.98
CA VAL A 71 12.82 -19.50 -16.00
C VAL A 71 13.20 -19.95 -14.59
N GLU A 72 13.48 -19.00 -13.70
CA GLU A 72 13.98 -19.30 -12.35
C GLU A 72 13.49 -18.29 -11.32
N GLU A 73 13.45 -18.72 -10.06
CA GLU A 73 13.08 -17.86 -8.93
C GLU A 73 14.29 -17.01 -8.51
N THR A 74 14.12 -15.69 -8.54
CA THR A 74 15.16 -14.72 -8.19
C THR A 74 15.03 -14.20 -6.76
N ARG A 75 13.80 -14.12 -6.23
CA ARG A 75 13.53 -13.76 -4.83
C ARG A 75 12.34 -14.56 -4.29
N LYS A 76 12.51 -15.07 -3.06
CA LYS A 76 11.43 -15.69 -2.28
C LYS A 76 10.32 -14.69 -1.99
N GLN A 77 9.08 -15.19 -1.89
CA GLN A 77 7.96 -14.39 -1.38
C GLN A 77 8.26 -13.97 0.06
N PRO A 78 8.31 -12.65 0.37
CA PRO A 78 8.40 -12.18 1.74
C PRO A 78 7.06 -12.38 2.47
N ALA A 79 7.09 -12.33 3.80
CA ALA A 79 5.87 -12.20 4.58
C ALA A 79 5.09 -10.93 4.16
N HIS A 80 3.76 -10.99 4.26
CA HIS A 80 2.95 -9.79 4.07
C HIS A 80 3.18 -8.84 5.26
N PRO A 81 3.37 -7.53 5.01
CA PRO A 81 3.37 -6.55 6.09
C PRO A 81 2.05 -6.63 6.86
N ASP A 82 2.08 -6.34 8.15
CA ASP A 82 0.89 -6.44 9.02
C ASP A 82 0.19 -5.09 9.20
N LEU A 83 0.85 -3.97 8.89
CA LEU A 83 0.31 -2.63 9.11
C LEU A 83 -0.99 -2.39 8.33
N ILE A 84 -2.08 -2.06 9.05
CA ILE A 84 -3.34 -1.63 8.43
C ILE A 84 -3.32 -0.11 8.27
N TYR A 85 -3.31 0.36 7.03
CA TYR A 85 -3.42 1.79 6.74
C TYR A 85 -4.88 2.15 6.42
N CYS A 86 -5.52 2.78 7.41
CA CYS A 86 -6.84 3.38 7.32
C CYS A 86 -6.72 4.85 6.88
N PHE A 87 -7.42 5.24 5.83
CA PHE A 87 -7.33 6.61 5.32
C PHE A 87 -8.66 7.15 4.82
N ALA A 88 -8.91 8.43 5.03
CA ALA A 88 -10.00 9.13 4.38
C ALA A 88 -9.69 9.35 2.90
N PRO A 89 -10.57 8.96 1.96
CA PRO A 89 -10.35 9.20 0.54
C PRO A 89 -10.22 10.70 0.22
N LEU A 90 -9.10 11.08 -0.40
CA LEU A 90 -8.83 12.44 -0.87
C LEU A 90 -9.27 12.64 -2.32
N LYS A 91 -9.25 13.89 -2.78
CA LYS A 91 -9.51 14.22 -4.20
C LYS A 91 -8.58 13.47 -5.16
N GLN A 92 -9.08 13.26 -6.38
CA GLN A 92 -8.40 12.53 -7.44
C GLN A 92 -6.99 13.09 -7.70
N GLY A 93 -5.98 12.21 -7.70
CA GLY A 93 -4.55 12.55 -7.78
C GLY A 93 -3.81 12.41 -6.44
N ARG A 94 -4.35 12.97 -5.35
CA ARG A 94 -3.79 12.77 -4.00
C ARG A 94 -4.03 11.37 -3.47
N LEU A 95 -5.17 10.80 -3.83
CA LEU A 95 -5.51 9.43 -3.50
C LEU A 95 -4.56 8.43 -4.16
N ASP A 96 -4.22 8.64 -5.43
CA ASP A 96 -3.27 7.77 -6.15
C ASP A 96 -1.88 7.84 -5.50
N TYR A 97 -1.42 9.06 -5.19
CA TYR A 97 -0.17 9.29 -4.45
C TYR A 97 -0.16 8.60 -3.07
N LEU A 98 -1.25 8.72 -2.30
CA LEU A 98 -1.37 8.05 -1.00
C LEU A 98 -1.23 6.54 -1.09
N VAL A 99 -1.88 5.91 -2.07
CA VAL A 99 -1.78 4.47 -2.29
C VAL A 99 -0.36 4.06 -2.65
N GLN A 100 0.28 4.77 -3.56
CA GLN A 100 1.68 4.51 -3.93
C GLN A 100 2.59 4.57 -2.69
N LYS A 101 2.46 5.62 -1.87
CA LYS A 101 3.28 5.77 -0.67
C LYS A 101 2.95 4.74 0.41
N ALA A 102 1.70 4.33 0.56
CA ALA A 102 1.37 3.27 1.49
C ALA A 102 2.02 1.94 1.10
N VAL A 103 2.06 1.59 -0.19
CA VAL A 103 2.77 0.40 -0.69
C VAL A 103 4.27 0.50 -0.44
N GLU A 104 4.88 1.63 -0.80
CA GLU A 104 6.32 1.87 -0.60
C GLU A 104 6.73 1.79 0.87
N MET A 105 5.84 2.21 1.78
CA MET A 105 6.10 2.30 3.22
C MET A 105 5.68 1.04 3.99
N GLY A 106 5.32 -0.05 3.30
CA GLY A 106 5.04 -1.34 3.93
C GLY A 106 3.66 -1.46 4.55
N ALA A 107 2.64 -0.79 4.02
CA ALA A 107 1.27 -1.13 4.37
C ALA A 107 0.95 -2.55 3.89
N GLY A 108 0.34 -3.36 4.75
CA GLY A 108 -0.17 -4.70 4.42
C GLY A 108 -1.63 -4.67 3.95
N MET A 109 -2.34 -3.59 4.30
CA MET A 109 -3.74 -3.44 4.00
C MET A 109 -4.11 -1.97 3.86
N LEU A 110 -4.89 -1.67 2.83
CA LEU A 110 -5.45 -0.35 2.54
C LEU A 110 -6.94 -0.37 2.84
N GLN A 111 -7.36 0.38 3.85
CA GLN A 111 -8.74 0.50 4.28
C GLN A 111 -9.22 1.94 4.07
N PRO A 112 -10.00 2.23 3.01
CA PRO A 112 -10.64 3.52 2.89
C PRO A 112 -11.70 3.69 3.99
N VAL A 113 -11.72 4.86 4.65
CA VAL A 113 -12.60 5.16 5.79
C VAL A 113 -13.37 6.44 5.52
N ILE A 114 -14.69 6.38 5.60
CA ILE A 114 -15.54 7.55 5.42
C ILE A 114 -15.75 8.21 6.78
N THR A 115 -15.09 9.35 6.97
CA THR A 115 -15.21 10.25 8.13
C THR A 115 -16.16 11.40 7.83
N GLN A 116 -16.48 12.21 8.83
CA GLN A 116 -17.42 13.33 8.72
C GLN A 116 -17.01 14.35 7.65
N HIS A 117 -15.72 14.67 7.53
CA HIS A 117 -15.22 15.66 6.57
C HIS A 117 -14.72 15.05 5.27
N THR A 118 -15.02 13.77 5.01
CA THR A 118 -14.64 13.10 3.77
C THR A 118 -15.47 13.62 2.59
N GLN A 119 -14.79 14.12 1.56
CA GLN A 119 -15.45 14.64 0.35
C GLN A 119 -15.83 13.55 -0.66
N ILE A 120 -15.05 12.46 -0.72
CA ILE A 120 -15.27 11.35 -1.65
C ILE A 120 -15.66 10.10 -0.88
N ALA A 121 -16.96 9.81 -0.81
CA ALA A 121 -17.47 8.68 -0.04
C ALA A 121 -17.30 7.31 -0.74
N LYS A 122 -17.01 7.30 -2.05
CA LYS A 122 -16.93 6.08 -2.87
C LYS A 122 -15.69 6.12 -3.76
N PRO A 123 -14.49 5.79 -3.24
CA PRO A 123 -13.30 5.64 -4.07
C PRO A 123 -13.48 4.45 -5.04
N GLY A 124 -12.91 4.54 -6.25
CA GLY A 124 -12.90 3.43 -7.19
C GLY A 124 -11.90 2.36 -6.78
N ILE A 125 -12.37 1.27 -6.16
CA ILE A 125 -11.49 0.23 -5.58
C ILE A 125 -10.60 -0.44 -6.63
N GLU A 126 -11.12 -0.74 -7.82
CA GLU A 126 -10.29 -1.30 -8.92
C GLU A 126 -9.14 -0.38 -9.32
N ARG A 127 -9.36 0.94 -9.31
CA ARG A 127 -8.30 1.91 -9.56
C ARG A 127 -7.25 1.89 -8.45
N LEU A 128 -7.67 1.76 -7.18
CA LEU A 128 -6.73 1.64 -6.07
C LEU A 128 -5.89 0.37 -6.19
N ARG A 129 -6.49 -0.76 -6.58
CA ARG A 129 -5.79 -2.02 -6.84
C ARG A 129 -4.77 -1.87 -7.98
N ALA A 130 -5.15 -1.20 -9.08
CA ALA A 130 -4.23 -0.89 -10.17
C ALA A 130 -3.04 -0.03 -9.70
N ASN A 131 -3.28 1.01 -8.89
CA ASN A 131 -2.21 1.83 -8.32
C ASN A 131 -1.28 1.04 -7.39
N VAL A 132 -1.82 0.08 -6.63
CA VAL A 132 -1.01 -0.81 -5.78
C VAL A 132 -0.06 -1.64 -6.63
N VAL A 133 -0.57 -2.24 -7.70
CA VAL A 133 0.21 -3.04 -8.65
C VAL A 133 1.31 -2.19 -9.30
N GLU A 134 0.95 -1.01 -9.84
CA GLU A 134 1.90 -0.09 -10.46
C GLU A 134 3.00 0.32 -9.48
N ALA A 135 2.64 0.68 -8.24
CA ALA A 135 3.61 1.02 -7.22
C ALA A 135 4.56 -0.16 -6.95
N ALA A 136 4.02 -1.38 -6.78
CA ALA A 136 4.81 -2.58 -6.51
C ALA A 136 5.76 -2.97 -7.66
N GLU A 137 5.34 -2.77 -8.91
CA GLU A 137 6.20 -2.91 -10.09
C GLU A 137 7.39 -1.95 -10.04
N GLN A 138 7.15 -0.68 -9.69
CA GLN A 138 8.19 0.35 -9.65
C GLN A 138 9.16 0.21 -8.46
N CYS A 139 8.64 -0.09 -7.26
CA CYS A 139 9.45 -0.07 -6.04
C CYS A 139 10.05 -1.42 -5.65
N GLY A 140 9.70 -2.52 -6.34
CA GLY A 140 10.28 -3.83 -6.06
C GLY A 140 9.57 -4.64 -4.98
N ILE A 141 8.38 -4.19 -4.54
CA ILE A 141 7.56 -4.83 -3.51
C ILE A 141 6.91 -6.09 -4.09
N LEU A 142 6.98 -7.19 -3.33
CA LEU A 142 6.42 -8.49 -3.72
C LEU A 142 5.18 -8.87 -2.95
N ALA A 143 5.03 -8.43 -1.70
CA ALA A 143 3.81 -8.65 -0.93
C ALA A 143 2.88 -7.44 -1.13
N LEU A 144 1.90 -7.57 -2.03
CA LEU A 144 0.97 -6.49 -2.30
C LEU A 144 -0.02 -6.35 -1.12
N PRO A 145 -0.36 -5.11 -0.71
CA PRO A 145 -1.41 -4.92 0.27
C PRO A 145 -2.79 -5.31 -0.27
N GLU A 146 -3.63 -5.84 0.61
CA GLU A 146 -5.06 -6.00 0.36
C GLU A 146 -5.73 -4.62 0.26
N VAL A 147 -6.56 -4.40 -0.76
CA VAL A 147 -7.40 -3.19 -0.86
C VAL A 147 -8.85 -3.55 -0.55
N ARG A 148 -9.35 -3.00 0.56
CA ARG A 148 -10.72 -3.22 1.05
C ARG A 148 -11.72 -2.20 0.52
N GLU A 149 -12.98 -2.58 0.58
CA GLU A 149 -14.10 -1.67 0.34
C GLU A 149 -14.13 -0.54 1.38
N ALA A 150 -14.58 0.64 0.95
CA ALA A 150 -14.72 1.77 1.85
C ALA A 150 -15.80 1.48 2.90
N GLN A 151 -15.49 1.80 4.16
CA GLN A 151 -16.45 1.65 5.27
C GLN A 151 -16.55 2.92 6.09
N LYS A 152 -17.64 3.07 6.86
CA LYS A 152 -17.83 4.22 7.74
C LYS A 152 -16.87 4.15 8.92
N PHE A 153 -16.43 5.30 9.40
CA PHE A 153 -15.61 5.44 10.61
C PHE A 153 -16.19 4.68 11.81
N THR A 154 -17.50 4.80 12.07
CA THR A 154 -18.15 4.10 13.19
C THR A 154 -18.15 2.58 13.02
N THR A 155 -18.32 2.08 11.79
CA THR A 155 -18.26 0.65 11.48
C THR A 155 -16.84 0.11 11.68
N LEU A 156 -15.82 0.87 11.25
CA LEU A 156 -14.42 0.52 11.46
C LEU A 156 -14.12 0.32 12.94
N LEU A 157 -14.48 1.29 13.79
CA LEU A 157 -14.20 1.25 15.23
C LEU A 157 -14.96 0.12 15.94
N ALA A 158 -16.22 -0.12 15.55
CA ALA A 158 -17.03 -1.20 16.13
C ALA A 158 -16.47 -2.59 15.81
N GLY A 159 -15.89 -2.77 14.62
CA GLY A 159 -15.29 -4.02 14.16
C GLY A 159 -13.78 -4.13 14.39
N TRP A 160 -13.18 -3.18 15.12
CA TRP A 160 -11.72 -3.13 15.27
C TRP A 160 -11.20 -4.29 16.14
N ASP A 161 -10.10 -4.91 15.70
CA ASP A 161 -9.35 -5.88 16.50
C ASP A 161 -8.68 -5.16 17.68
N LYS A 162 -9.16 -5.41 18.90
CA LYS A 162 -8.70 -4.72 20.11
C LYS A 162 -7.27 -5.10 20.53
N GLU A 163 -6.71 -6.18 19.96
CA GLU A 163 -5.30 -6.54 20.13
C GLU A 163 -4.38 -5.73 19.20
N ARG A 164 -4.95 -5.00 18.23
CA ARG A 164 -4.25 -4.12 17.32
C ARG A 164 -4.33 -2.67 17.81
N ARG A 165 -3.18 -2.06 18.05
CA ARG A 165 -3.09 -0.64 18.43
C ARG A 165 -3.45 0.23 17.22
N LEU A 166 -4.47 1.08 17.36
CA LEU A 166 -4.82 2.07 16.35
C LEU A 166 -4.16 3.40 16.68
N ILE A 167 -3.30 3.87 15.78
CA ILE A 167 -2.62 5.15 15.87
C ILE A 167 -3.35 6.13 14.97
N PHE A 168 -3.63 7.35 15.42
CA PHE A 168 -4.13 8.40 14.54
C PHE A 168 -3.39 9.71 14.74
N CYS A 169 -3.31 10.50 13.68
CA CYS A 169 -2.63 11.79 13.70
C CYS A 169 -3.57 12.86 14.27
N ASP A 170 -3.20 13.46 15.40
CA ASP A 170 -3.96 14.51 16.07
C ASP A 170 -3.14 15.79 16.18
N GLU A 171 -3.57 16.83 15.46
CA GLU A 171 -2.95 18.16 15.50
C GLU A 171 -3.21 18.91 16.81
N SER A 172 -4.15 18.45 17.65
CA SER A 172 -4.46 19.05 18.94
C SER A 172 -3.62 18.50 20.11
N ALA A 173 -2.68 17.61 19.83
CA ALA A 173 -1.76 17.08 20.83
C ALA A 173 -0.89 18.18 21.46
N GLN A 174 -0.66 18.07 22.78
CA GLN A 174 0.08 19.09 23.56
C GLN A 174 1.59 19.13 23.26
N THR A 175 2.10 18.11 22.58
CA THR A 175 3.50 17.95 22.19
C THR A 175 3.64 17.97 20.68
N ASN A 176 4.84 18.28 20.18
CA ASN A 176 5.18 18.22 18.76
C ASN A 176 5.98 16.97 18.39
N ASN A 177 6.42 16.18 19.37
CA ASN A 177 7.26 15.01 19.14
C ASN A 177 6.44 13.71 19.31
N PRO A 178 6.24 12.90 18.25
CA PRO A 178 5.52 11.63 18.35
C PRO A 178 6.32 10.51 19.02
N LEU A 179 7.65 10.61 19.06
CA LEU A 179 8.51 9.47 19.41
C LEU A 179 8.26 8.91 20.81
N PRO A 180 8.13 9.73 21.88
CA PRO A 180 7.89 9.19 23.22
C PRO A 180 6.60 8.37 23.28
N THR A 181 5.51 8.90 22.73
CA THR A 181 4.21 8.22 22.70
C THR A 181 4.26 6.94 21.86
N LEU A 182 4.97 6.95 20.73
CA LEU A 182 5.15 5.76 19.90
C LEU A 182 5.97 4.69 20.63
N GLN A 183 7.03 5.06 21.34
CA GLN A 183 7.90 4.11 22.05
C GLN A 183 7.21 3.42 23.24
N GLU A 184 6.14 4.01 23.78
CA GLU A 184 5.32 3.41 24.84
C GLU A 184 4.34 2.33 24.32
N ILE A 185 4.12 2.25 23.00
CA ILE A 185 3.25 1.25 22.39
C ILE A 185 3.94 -0.12 22.47
N ALA A 186 3.35 -1.03 23.25
CA ALA A 186 3.84 -2.39 23.41
C ALA A 186 3.31 -3.34 22.32
N GLU A 187 2.16 -3.05 21.73
CA GLU A 187 1.57 -3.87 20.68
C GLU A 187 2.42 -3.84 19.40
N ARG A 188 2.48 -4.98 18.71
CA ARG A 188 3.20 -5.12 17.43
C ARG A 188 2.27 -5.16 16.21
N ARG A 189 0.98 -5.42 16.45
CA ARG A 189 -0.05 -5.27 15.43
C ARG A 189 -0.52 -3.82 15.47
N LEU A 190 -0.30 -3.12 14.37
CA LEU A 190 -0.55 -1.68 14.28
C LEU A 190 -1.59 -1.36 13.22
N GLY A 191 -2.40 -0.34 13.48
CA GLY A 191 -3.21 0.35 12.49
C GLY A 191 -2.87 1.83 12.50
N LEU A 192 -2.89 2.47 11.34
CA LEU A 192 -2.74 3.92 11.21
C LEU A 192 -4.01 4.49 10.60
N LEU A 193 -4.64 5.47 11.25
CA LEU A 193 -5.79 6.21 10.74
C LEU A 193 -5.41 7.66 10.41
N VAL A 194 -5.56 8.05 9.14
CA VAL A 194 -5.32 9.41 8.66
C VAL A 194 -6.60 10.02 8.11
N GLY A 195 -6.96 11.20 8.62
CA GLY A 195 -8.16 11.94 8.25
C GLY A 195 -8.02 12.69 6.91
N PRO A 196 -9.12 13.31 6.43
CA PRO A 196 -9.14 14.10 5.21
C PRO A 196 -8.51 15.49 5.44
N GLU A 197 -8.51 16.37 4.43
CA GLU A 197 -7.97 17.74 4.58
C GLU A 197 -8.69 18.57 5.67
N GLY A 198 -9.95 18.25 5.97
CA GLY A 198 -10.71 18.89 7.06
C GLY A 198 -10.48 18.28 8.44
N GLY A 199 -9.55 17.33 8.57
CA GLY A 199 -9.29 16.60 9.80
C GLY A 199 -10.49 15.77 10.29
N PHE A 200 -10.40 15.32 11.54
CA PHE A 200 -11.49 14.66 12.26
C PHE A 200 -12.39 15.68 12.95
N SER A 201 -13.69 15.41 13.00
CA SER A 201 -14.60 16.24 13.79
C SER A 201 -14.28 16.15 15.29
N GLU A 202 -14.78 17.09 16.09
CA GLU A 202 -14.62 17.03 17.55
C GLU A 202 -15.24 15.76 18.14
N ASP A 203 -16.36 15.30 17.58
CA ASP A 203 -17.01 14.07 18.01
C ASP A 203 -16.17 12.83 17.65
N GLU A 204 -15.62 12.77 16.43
CA GLU A 204 -14.73 11.68 16.01
C GLU A 204 -13.47 11.61 16.86
N ARG A 205 -12.84 12.76 17.16
CA ARG A 205 -11.69 12.84 18.07
C ARG A 205 -12.05 12.36 19.47
N ARG A 206 -13.17 12.81 20.02
CA ARG A 206 -13.66 12.35 21.33
C ARG A 206 -13.89 10.83 21.35
N GLN A 207 -14.48 10.27 20.30
CA GLN A 207 -14.67 8.82 20.19
C GLN A 207 -13.31 8.08 20.16
N LEU A 208 -12.35 8.56 19.36
CA LEU A 208 -11.01 7.97 19.28
C LEU A 208 -10.29 7.99 20.64
N HIS A 209 -10.26 9.15 21.31
CA HIS A 209 -9.61 9.32 22.62
C HIS A 209 -10.25 8.47 23.73
N ALA A 210 -11.52 8.09 23.60
CA ALA A 210 -12.21 7.26 24.58
C ALA A 210 -11.90 5.77 24.48
N LEU A 211 -11.21 5.32 23.41
CA LEU A 211 -10.97 3.91 23.14
C LEU A 211 -9.59 3.46 23.68
N PRO A 212 -9.52 2.38 24.47
CA PRO A 212 -8.27 1.98 25.15
C PRO A 212 -7.20 1.44 24.19
N PHE A 213 -7.59 1.02 22.99
CA PHE A 213 -6.70 0.53 21.93
C PHE A 213 -6.28 1.63 20.95
N VAL A 214 -6.62 2.90 21.23
CA VAL A 214 -6.26 4.04 20.37
C VAL A 214 -5.15 4.86 21.01
N THR A 215 -4.23 5.36 20.20
CA THR A 215 -3.18 6.31 20.60
C THR A 215 -3.12 7.45 19.59
N SER A 216 -3.17 8.69 20.06
CA SER A 216 -2.95 9.86 19.20
C SER A 216 -1.47 10.21 19.13
N ILE A 217 -1.02 10.70 17.98
CA ILE A 217 0.34 11.24 17.82
C ILE A 217 0.32 12.61 17.13
N PRO A 218 1.20 13.54 17.54
CA PRO A 218 1.47 14.76 16.78
C PRO A 218 2.40 14.48 15.59
N LEU A 219 2.40 15.36 14.58
CA LEU A 219 3.38 15.31 13.47
C LEU A 219 4.16 16.62 13.33
N GLY A 220 4.67 17.11 14.46
CA GLY A 220 5.40 18.37 14.54
C GLY A 220 4.51 19.61 14.63
N PRO A 221 5.11 20.81 14.68
CA PRO A 221 4.40 22.06 14.96
C PRO A 221 3.68 22.66 13.73
N ARG A 222 3.75 22.01 12.57
CA ARG A 222 3.19 22.53 11.32
C ARG A 222 1.97 21.71 10.94
N ILE A 223 0.94 22.38 10.47
CA ILE A 223 -0.22 21.72 9.86
C ILE A 223 0.25 21.07 8.56
N LEU A 224 0.26 19.75 8.54
CA LEU A 224 0.57 18.97 7.35
C LEU A 224 -0.69 18.77 6.53
N ARG A 225 -0.56 18.78 5.20
CA ARG A 225 -1.65 18.29 4.33
C ARG A 225 -1.86 16.80 4.57
N ALA A 226 -3.09 16.31 4.36
CA ALA A 226 -3.45 14.92 4.65
C ALA A 226 -2.52 13.89 3.98
N ASP A 227 -2.14 14.11 2.71
CA ASP A 227 -1.18 13.28 1.98
C ASP A 227 0.22 13.29 2.61
N THR A 228 0.69 14.46 3.03
CA THR A 228 1.98 14.63 3.71
C THR A 228 1.97 14.01 5.11
N ALA A 229 0.86 14.18 5.84
CA ALA A 229 0.66 13.61 7.16
C ALA A 229 0.70 12.08 7.13
N ALA A 230 0.09 11.46 6.11
CA ALA A 230 0.15 10.03 5.89
C ALA A 230 1.57 9.52 5.70
N VAL A 231 2.34 10.14 4.79
CA VAL A 231 3.73 9.72 4.54
C VAL A 231 4.59 9.89 5.78
N ALA A 232 4.45 11.02 6.49
CA ALA A 232 5.19 11.28 7.72
C ALA A 232 4.85 10.27 8.83
N ALA A 233 3.56 9.97 9.01
CA ALA A 233 3.08 9.00 9.99
C ALA A 233 3.57 7.58 9.67
N LEU A 234 3.43 7.14 8.42
CA LEU A 234 3.94 5.84 7.96
C LEU A 234 5.44 5.71 8.25
N ALA A 235 6.23 6.71 7.87
CA ALA A 235 7.68 6.68 8.07
C ALA A 235 8.08 6.65 9.55
N VAL A 236 7.46 7.49 10.40
CA VAL A 236 7.82 7.56 11.82
C VAL A 236 7.36 6.32 12.59
N ILE A 237 6.20 5.76 12.26
CA ILE A 237 5.71 4.52 12.87
C ILE A 237 6.65 3.38 12.50
N GLN A 238 6.96 3.23 11.22
CA GLN A 238 7.81 2.15 10.76
C GLN A 238 9.22 2.22 11.35
N ALA A 239 9.84 3.40 11.38
CA ALA A 239 11.16 3.62 11.97
C ALA A 239 11.23 3.44 13.49
N THR A 240 10.11 3.57 14.20
CA THR A 240 10.11 3.55 15.68
C THR A 240 9.63 2.22 16.24
N ILE A 241 8.55 1.68 15.70
CA ILE A 241 7.85 0.51 16.24
C ILE A 241 7.42 -0.52 15.17
N GLY A 242 7.72 -0.25 13.89
CA GLY A 242 7.44 -1.15 12.78
C GLY A 242 8.67 -1.93 12.32
N ASP A 243 8.84 -2.08 11.00
CA ASP A 243 9.77 -3.04 10.39
C ASP A 243 10.95 -2.40 9.61
N TRP A 244 11.24 -1.12 9.85
CA TRP A 244 12.37 -0.42 9.24
C TRP A 244 13.70 -0.60 9.99
#